data_AF-X1KE25-F1
#
_entry.id   AF-X1KE25-F1
#
_cell.length_a   1.000
_cell.length_b   1.000
_cell.length_c   1.000
_cell.angle_alpha   90.00
_cell.angle_beta   90.00
_cell.angle_gamma   90.00
#
_symmetry.space_group_name_H-M   'P 1'
#
loop_
_entity.id
_entity.type
_entity.pdbx_description
1 polymer ?
#
loop_
_entity_poly.entity_id
_entity_poly.type
_entity_poly.pdbx_seq_one_letter_code
_entity_poly.pdbx_strand_id
1 'polypeptide(L)' 'MKRELMDILACPVCKGKLKLSVDEENEKEIVTGSLYCPKCAQRYPIVDTIPNLLPPDQRD' A
#
# COMPACT_ATOMS: atom_id res chain seq x y z
N MET A 1 -6.10 -7.37 -0.38
CA MET A 1 -5.77 -6.50 0.78
C MET A 1 -7.04 -5.95 1.41
N LYS A 2 -7.27 -6.21 2.70
CA LYS A 2 -8.47 -5.74 3.39
C LYS A 2 -8.38 -4.26 3.77
N ARG A 3 -9.42 -3.48 3.47
CA ARG A 3 -9.49 -2.04 3.78
C ARG A 3 -9.32 -1.73 5.27
N GLU A 4 -9.74 -2.61 6.16
CA GLU A 4 -9.58 -2.49 7.62
C GLU A 4 -8.12 -2.35 8.08
N LEU A 5 -7.17 -2.86 7.30
CA LEU A 5 -5.74 -2.74 7.63
C LEU A 5 -5.20 -1.32 7.40
N MET A 6 -5.91 -0.47 6.63
CA MET A 6 -5.49 0.92 6.39
C MET A 6 -5.39 1.74 7.67
N ASP A 7 -6.15 1.40 8.70
CA ASP A 7 -6.15 2.12 9.97
C ASP A 7 -4.88 1.87 10.80
N ILE A 8 -4.23 0.72 10.60
CA ILE A 8 -3.00 0.34 11.30
C ILE A 8 -1.73 0.46 10.43
N LEU A 9 -1.89 0.55 9.11
CA LEU A 9 -0.76 0.60 8.19
C LEU A 9 -0.12 2.00 8.16
N ALA A 10 1.21 1.99 8.25
CA ALA A 10 2.04 3.19 8.15
C ALA A 10 3.18 2.96 7.17
N CYS A 11 3.72 4.04 6.63
CA CYS A 11 4.88 3.97 5.74
C CYS A 11 6.07 3.31 6.46
N PRO A 12 6.72 2.28 5.88
CA PRO A 12 7.85 1.61 6.51
C PRO A 12 9.06 2.54 6.71
N VAL A 13 9.24 3.51 5.82
CA VAL A 13 10.38 4.47 5.83
C VAL A 13 10.19 5.60 6.83
N CYS A 14 9.03 6.27 6.81
CA CYS A 14 8.81 7.51 7.59
C CYS A 14 7.71 7.41 8.64
N LYS A 15 7.07 6.24 8.78
CA LYS A 15 5.93 5.97 9.68
C LYS A 15 4.73 6.93 9.48
N GLY A 16 4.66 7.60 8.33
CA GLY A 16 3.56 8.48 7.96
C GLY A 16 2.32 7.73 7.48
N LYS A 17 1.19 8.45 7.40
CA LYS A 17 -0.06 7.91 6.83
C LYS A 17 0.12 7.59 5.35
N LEU A 18 -0.44 6.47 4.92
CA LEU A 18 -0.49 6.04 3.52
C LEU A 18 -1.84 6.42 2.91
N LYS A 19 -1.83 6.84 1.65
CA LYS A 19 -3.01 7.05 0.82
C LYS A 19 -3.20 5.85 -0.09
N LEU A 20 -4.35 5.21 -0.02
CA LEU A 20 -4.70 4.11 -0.90
C LEU A 20 -5.28 4.63 -2.22
N SER A 21 -4.78 4.09 -3.33
CA SER A 21 -5.38 4.17 -4.65
C SER A 21 -5.78 2.74 -5.04
N VAL A 22 -7.05 2.55 -5.36
CA VAL A 22 -7.60 1.24 -5.76
C VAL A 22 -7.77 1.26 -7.27
N ASP A 23 -7.17 0.28 -7.94
CA ASP A 23 -7.35 0.06 -9.37
C ASP A 23 -8.41 -1.03 -9.61
N GLU A 24 -8.37 -2.10 -8.80
CA GLU A 24 -9.32 -3.20 -8.84
C GLU A 24 -9.60 -3.73 -7.43
N GLU A 25 -10.89 -3.92 -7.12
CA GLU A 25 -11.32 -4.52 -5.87
C GLU A 25 -12.47 -5.51 -6.08
N ASN A 26 -12.53 -6.51 -5.22
CA ASN A 26 -13.63 -7.44 -5.13
C ASN A 26 -14.51 -7.09 -3.91
N GLU A 27 -15.54 -7.91 -3.63
CA GLU A 27 -16.49 -7.65 -2.55
C GLU A 27 -15.87 -7.58 -1.13
N LYS A 28 -14.65 -8.08 -0.94
CA LYS A 28 -13.99 -8.20 0.38
C LYS A 28 -12.64 -7.51 0.47
N GLU A 29 -11.94 -7.32 -0.64
CA GLU A 29 -10.56 -6.89 -0.65
C GLU A 29 -10.11 -6.24 -1.97
N ILE A 30 -9.08 -5.42 -1.84
CA ILE A 30 -8.39 -4.78 -2.96
C ILE A 30 -7.53 -5.83 -3.64
N VAL A 31 -7.78 -6.07 -4.93
CA VAL A 31 -7.04 -6.99 -5.79
C VAL A 31 -5.79 -6.30 -6.31
N THR A 32 -5.97 -5.10 -6.87
CA THR A 32 -4.93 -4.33 -7.53
C THR A 32 -5.01 -2.87 -7.12
N GLY A 33 -3.87 -2.24 -6.87
CA GLY A 33 -3.85 -0.85 -6.37
C GLY A 33 -2.46 -0.35 -6.03
N SER A 34 -2.38 0.80 -5.36
CA SER A 34 -1.13 1.29 -4.81
C SER A 34 -1.34 2.12 -3.54
N LEU A 35 -0.40 1.99 -2.59
CA LEU A 35 -0.31 2.84 -1.41
C LEU A 35 0.74 3.91 -1.67
N TYR A 36 0.35 5.17 -1.59
CA TYR A 36 1.21 6.32 -1.77
C TYR A 36 1.46 7.04 -0.43
N CYS A 37 2.72 7.28 -0.09
CA CYS A 37 3.08 8.09 1.06
C CYS A 37 3.38 9.53 0.62
N PRO A 38 2.56 10.54 0.99
CA PRO A 38 2.83 11.94 0.65
C PRO A 38 4.04 12.52 1.40
N LYS A 39 4.49 11.88 2.49
CA LYS A 39 5.60 12.38 3.32
C LYS A 39 6.98 12.09 2.72
N CYS A 40 7.18 10.90 2.18
CA CYS A 40 8.44 10.46 1.57
C CYS A 40 8.31 10.21 0.06
N ALA A 41 7.17 10.56 -0.54
CA ALA A 41 6.83 10.36 -1.95
C ALA A 41 6.95 8.91 -2.45
N GLN A 42 6.90 7.93 -1.56
CA GLN A 42 7.03 6.51 -1.91
C GLN A 42 5.71 5.89 -2.36
N ARG A 43 5.80 4.95 -3.32
CA ARG A 43 4.67 4.17 -3.82
C ARG A 43 4.91 2.68 -3.61
N TYR A 44 3.90 2.01 -3.06
CA TYR A 44 3.90 0.59 -2.75
C TYR A 44 2.78 -0.07 -3.56
N PRO A 45 3.09 -0.87 -4.59
CA PRO A 45 2.06 -1.51 -5.41
C PRO A 45 1.35 -2.62 -4.63
N ILE A 46 0.09 -2.84 -4.95
CA ILE A 46 -0.73 -3.97 -4.49
C ILE A 46 -0.98 -4.84 -5.73
N VAL A 47 -0.49 -6.07 -5.70
CA VAL A 47 -0.63 -7.05 -6.79
C VAL A 47 -1.13 -8.35 -6.18
N ASP A 48 -2.09 -9.01 -6.81
CA ASP A 48 -2.70 -10.25 -6.32
C ASP A 48 -3.14 -10.16 -4.86
N THR A 49 -3.76 -9.04 -4.48
CA THR A 49 -4.21 -8.74 -3.11
C THR A 49 -3.09 -8.48 -2.08
N ILE A 50 -1.81 -8.61 -2.45
CA ILE A 50 -0.65 -8.49 -1.56
C ILE A 50 0.01 -7.10 -1.73
N PRO A 51 0.01 -6.25 -0.69
CA PRO A 51 0.70 -4.96 -0.73
C PRO A 51 2.22 -5.16 -0.59
N ASN A 52 2.99 -4.74 -1.58
CA ASN A 52 4.45 -4.73 -1.51
C ASN A 52 4.94 -3.46 -0.79
N LEU A 53 5.07 -3.55 0.53
CA LEU A 53 5.61 -2.51 1.41
C LEU A 53 7.14 -2.56 1.52
N LEU A 54 7.85 -3.26 0.65
CA LEU A 54 9.31 -3.23 0.68
C LEU A 54 9.81 -1.82 0.31
N PRO A 55 10.77 -1.28 1.08
CA PRO A 55 11.54 -0.12 0.68
C PRO A 55 12.08 -0.31 -0.75
N PRO A 56 12.11 0.75 -1.57
CA PRO A 56 12.55 0.65 -2.97
C PRO A 56 13.99 0.13 -3.11
N ASP A 57 14.83 0.35 -2.10
CA ASP A 57 16.20 -0.17 -1.97
C ASP A 57 16.29 -1.68 -1.72
N GLN A 58 15.16 -2.35 -1.48
CA GLN A 58 15.06 -3.80 -1.21
C GLN A 58 14.14 -4.53 -2.19
N ARG A 59 13.77 -3.91 -3.31
CA ARG A 59 12.99 -4.53 -4.39
C ARG A 59 13.96 -5.03 -5.47
N ASP A 60 14.64 -6.14 -5.18
CA ASP A 60 15.44 -6.91 -6.15
C ASP A 60 14.56 -7.79 -7.05
#